data_AF-A0A6B3FRG3-F1
#
_entry.id   AF-A0A6B3FRG3-F1
#
_cell.length_a   1.000
_cell.length_b   1.000
_cell.length_c   1.000
_cell.angle_alpha   90.00
_cell.angle_beta   90.00
_cell.angle_gamma   90.00
#
_symmetry.space_group_name_H-M   'P 1'
#
loop_
_entity.id
_entity.type
_entity.pdbx_description
1 polymer ?
#
loop_
_entity_poly.entity_id
_entity_poly.type
_entity_poly.pdbx_seq_one_letter_code
_entity_poly.pdbx_strand_id
1 'polypeptide(L)'
;MSDTSAEEDQEQPEQPEQPEETGGEAEGAAAEAFWEPRPPRLRILDGAPEELVTIAREYWQLSHLELDGEYAVWAGPVKAIDTTGWGPAHIAAGAAARAELPELACPVCDGLLTLTSRTAYEQACFGELPACVDCSPKLLEKMNKLRSAKAPGEATRSNGTGGARPRSAEVEWAASKRERIRELCPLEFLPEAELPVADVRTEALTLALLHYAPSTTPIAPLSQWGEILQPDPSDDISTLARSGFVRIHPDSEVDAFYWKPASFEEAITAAHGDLDAVEPPAADKYNPRKAAHYVPYGTSMGTAVTKVSAHLAERLSPTHLDQVRREQLLVLVQELIAAEAARYLDQQLAKRHLPAVPENHGERLRSVFHLASTRMSLGEVINVVWRAVRSASDAAQQHPYAPRANMSTAALNSIETGVQAAMDGGKPLKPYSFDPGQLAALTRTVFYRVLEANPFEETAAQMIAALPQPDPEPQAAEPRLDRVPRQPEHGTRLEHVPEGPAASKAEALAYLSAHRATWSVDDFIDHLVYTQSQSLAPRATPRLKAHAAVAGALHGLYEEISWIVQEPQEAVLATCAAAHHLMGDVEHGALGEALVVEFVARVATDDEADAPSDIGGGA
;
A
#
# COMPACT_ATOMS: atom_id res chain seq x y z
N MET A 1 -23.33 -81.27 6.48
CA MET A 1 -22.13 -81.83 5.84
C MET A 1 -21.03 -80.82 6.10
N SER A 2 -20.55 -80.76 7.35
CA SER A 2 -19.36 -81.49 7.85
C SER A 2 -18.10 -80.84 7.26
N ASP A 3 -17.13 -80.31 8.00
CA ASP A 3 -16.86 -80.34 9.43
C ASP A 3 -15.69 -79.36 9.71
N THR A 4 -15.71 -78.66 10.86
CA THR A 4 -14.59 -78.36 11.81
C THR A 4 -13.14 -78.15 11.31
N SER A 5 -12.27 -77.27 11.81
CA SER A 5 -12.09 -76.49 13.05
C SER A 5 -10.84 -75.58 12.83
N ALA A 6 -10.73 -74.36 13.40
CA ALA A 6 -10.09 -74.02 14.70
C ALA A 6 -8.58 -74.40 14.75
N GLU A 7 -7.60 -73.61 15.21
CA GLU A 7 -7.54 -72.65 16.33
C GLU A 7 -6.14 -71.95 16.36
N GLU A 8 -6.08 -70.80 17.05
CA GLU A 8 -5.01 -70.30 17.97
C GLU A 8 -3.61 -69.89 17.44
N ASP A 9 -3.25 -68.60 17.55
CA ASP A 9 -2.64 -67.87 18.70
C ASP A 9 -1.12 -68.07 18.82
N GLN A 10 -0.35 -66.97 18.69
CA GLN A 10 0.59 -66.51 19.73
C GLN A 10 1.40 -65.26 19.31
N GLU A 11 1.48 -64.34 20.26
CA GLU A 11 2.29 -63.11 20.30
C GLU A 11 3.81 -63.38 20.34
N GLN A 12 4.58 -62.50 19.64
CA GLN A 12 5.88 -61.83 19.96
C GLN A 12 7.04 -62.61 20.65
N PRO A 13 8.35 -62.37 20.35
CA PRO A 13 8.97 -61.02 20.43
C PRO A 13 10.22 -60.67 19.54
N GLU A 14 10.47 -59.35 19.46
CA GLU A 14 11.73 -58.59 19.44
C GLU A 14 13.02 -58.98 18.66
N GLN A 15 13.37 -58.08 17.72
CA GLN A 15 14.69 -57.43 17.45
C GLN A 15 15.87 -58.26 16.86
N PRO A 16 16.95 -57.62 16.37
CA PRO A 16 17.08 -56.52 15.39
C PRO A 16 18.13 -56.86 14.29
N GLU A 17 17.91 -56.53 13.02
CA GLU A 17 18.99 -56.60 12.01
C GLU A 17 19.30 -55.23 11.40
N GLN A 18 20.61 -55.00 11.35
CA GLN A 18 21.38 -53.80 11.07
C GLN A 18 21.35 -53.42 9.58
N PRO A 19 21.76 -52.17 9.26
CA PRO A 19 21.51 -51.57 7.95
C PRO A 19 22.44 -52.13 6.88
N GLU A 20 21.86 -52.43 5.71
CA GLU A 20 22.63 -52.75 4.51
C GLU A 20 23.49 -51.57 4.08
N GLU A 21 24.76 -51.89 3.89
CA GLU A 21 25.85 -51.05 3.46
C GLU A 21 25.52 -50.34 2.13
N THR A 22 25.47 -49.01 2.18
CA THR A 22 25.57 -48.17 0.99
C THR A 22 26.98 -48.26 0.43
N GLY A 23 27.14 -49.10 -0.60
CA GLY A 23 28.30 -49.10 -1.46
C GLY A 23 28.45 -47.75 -2.15
N GLY A 24 29.52 -47.04 -1.79
CA GLY A 24 29.88 -45.76 -2.37
C GLY A 24 30.39 -45.89 -3.80
N GLU A 25 29.79 -45.15 -4.71
CA GLU A 25 30.47 -44.60 -5.87
C GLU A 25 30.87 -43.17 -5.52
N ALA A 26 32.18 -42.98 -5.37
CA ALA A 26 32.82 -41.72 -5.13
C ALA A 26 32.80 -40.87 -6.40
N GLU A 27 31.74 -40.08 -6.60
CA GLU A 27 31.83 -38.84 -7.36
C GLU A 27 32.31 -37.72 -6.43
N GLY A 28 33.62 -37.52 -6.43
CA GLY A 28 34.25 -36.38 -5.80
C GLY A 28 33.90 -35.08 -6.54
N ALA A 29 32.80 -34.45 -6.13
CA ALA A 29 32.67 -33.01 -6.17
C ALA A 29 32.83 -32.53 -4.73
N ALA A 30 34.00 -31.96 -4.41
CA ALA A 30 34.13 -31.16 -3.21
C ALA A 30 33.11 -30.02 -3.35
N ALA A 31 31.97 -30.14 -2.67
CA ALA A 31 31.08 -29.03 -2.45
C ALA A 31 31.92 -27.97 -1.72
N GLU A 32 32.38 -26.95 -2.45
CA GLU A 32 32.95 -25.76 -1.84
C GLU A 32 31.92 -25.27 -0.84
N ALA A 33 32.24 -25.39 0.45
CA ALA A 33 31.36 -24.95 1.52
C ALA A 33 31.21 -23.43 1.36
N PHE A 34 30.12 -23.02 0.73
CA PHE A 34 29.77 -21.63 0.54
C PHE A 34 29.63 -21.01 1.92
N TRP A 35 30.48 -20.03 2.23
CA TRP A 35 30.41 -19.32 3.49
C TRP A 35 29.15 -18.45 3.51
N GLU A 36 28.30 -18.63 4.51
CA GLU A 36 27.12 -17.79 4.70
C GLU A 36 27.55 -16.39 5.16
N PRO A 37 27.19 -15.30 4.43
CA PRO A 37 27.55 -13.94 4.83
C PRO A 37 27.05 -13.59 6.23
N ARG A 38 27.97 -13.11 7.09
CA ARG A 38 27.65 -12.65 8.46
C ARG A 38 28.28 -11.29 8.73
N PRO A 39 27.65 -10.43 9.56
CA PRO A 39 28.22 -9.14 9.93
C PRO A 39 29.64 -9.30 10.50
N PRO A 40 30.59 -8.41 10.15
CA PRO A 40 31.95 -8.52 10.62
C PRO A 40 32.04 -8.27 12.13
N ARG A 41 32.85 -9.07 12.82
CA ARG A 41 33.11 -8.88 14.25
C ARG A 41 34.14 -7.78 14.44
N LEU A 42 33.76 -6.71 15.12
CA LEU A 42 34.66 -5.59 15.36
C LEU A 42 35.50 -5.82 16.63
N ARG A 43 36.82 -5.92 16.48
CA ARG A 43 37.79 -5.91 17.59
C ARG A 43 38.47 -4.56 17.70
N ILE A 44 38.22 -3.85 18.79
CA ILE A 44 38.87 -2.57 19.09
C ILE A 44 40.33 -2.81 19.50
N LEU A 45 41.24 -1.98 19.00
CA LEU A 45 42.67 -2.05 19.30
C LEU A 45 42.99 -1.26 20.57
N ASP A 46 43.84 -1.83 21.41
CA ASP A 46 44.28 -1.18 22.65
C ASP A 46 44.99 0.15 22.36
N GLY A 47 44.60 1.19 23.11
CA GLY A 47 45.17 2.54 22.97
C GLY A 47 44.65 3.34 21.77
N ALA A 48 43.59 2.89 21.09
CA ALA A 48 42.93 3.68 20.06
C ALA A 48 42.24 4.93 20.64
N PRO A 49 42.43 6.14 20.06
CA PRO A 49 41.68 7.33 20.41
C PRO A 49 40.16 7.11 20.30
N GLU A 50 39.39 7.61 21.26
CA GLU A 50 37.92 7.42 21.34
C GLU A 50 37.21 7.91 20.07
N GLU A 51 37.66 9.02 19.48
CA GLU A 51 37.13 9.54 18.22
C GLU A 51 37.29 8.55 17.06
N LEU A 52 38.43 7.87 16.96
CA LEU A 52 38.65 6.84 15.95
C LEU A 52 37.82 5.58 16.22
N VAL A 53 37.54 5.26 17.49
CA VAL A 53 36.65 4.16 17.86
C VAL A 53 35.21 4.45 17.43
N THR A 54 34.72 5.68 17.59
CA THR A 54 33.41 6.10 17.09
C THR A 54 33.33 5.98 15.57
N ILE A 55 34.32 6.51 14.84
CA ILE A 55 34.42 6.36 13.38
C ILE A 55 34.43 4.88 12.98
N ALA A 56 35.14 4.01 13.71
CA ALA A 56 35.17 2.59 13.41
C ALA A 56 33.81 1.91 13.60
N ARG A 57 33.05 2.27 14.64
CA ARG A 57 31.70 1.72 14.87
C ARG A 57 30.74 2.13 13.77
N GLU A 58 30.71 3.42 13.41
CA GLU A 58 29.87 3.94 12.32
C GLU A 58 30.28 3.35 10.96
N TYR A 59 31.58 3.26 10.70
CA TYR A 59 32.09 2.71 9.43
C TYR A 59 31.75 1.23 9.27
N TRP A 60 31.76 0.42 10.33
CA TRP A 60 31.42 -1.01 10.22
C TRP A 60 29.95 -1.33 10.54
N GLN A 61 29.10 -0.32 10.75
CA GLN A 61 27.69 -0.53 11.06
C GLN A 61 26.92 -1.02 9.84
N LEU A 62 26.49 -2.27 9.92
CA LEU A 62 25.67 -2.94 8.92
C LEU A 62 24.20 -2.85 9.34
N SER A 63 23.31 -2.46 8.42
CA SER A 63 21.87 -2.39 8.65
C SER A 63 21.25 -3.78 8.52
N HIS A 64 21.43 -4.42 7.37
CA HIS A 64 20.98 -5.79 7.10
C HIS A 64 21.74 -6.39 5.91
N LEU A 65 21.60 -7.71 5.73
CA LEU A 65 22.10 -8.45 4.59
C LEU A 65 20.90 -8.84 3.72
N GLU A 66 20.91 -8.47 2.44
CA GLU A 66 19.87 -8.91 1.49
C GLU A 66 20.21 -10.30 0.95
N LEU A 67 19.46 -11.32 1.41
CA LEU A 67 19.69 -12.73 1.06
C LEU A 67 19.36 -13.06 -0.40
N ASP A 68 18.48 -12.28 -1.05
CA ASP A 68 18.09 -12.47 -2.45
C ASP A 68 19.00 -11.72 -3.45
N GLY A 69 19.94 -10.89 -2.94
CA GLY A 69 20.76 -9.99 -3.75
C GLY A 69 22.28 -10.04 -3.52
N GLU A 70 22.78 -10.77 -2.52
CA GLU A 70 24.21 -10.86 -2.18
C GLU A 70 24.91 -9.50 -1.89
N TYR A 71 24.18 -8.47 -1.43
CA TYR A 71 24.78 -7.17 -1.07
C TYR A 71 24.67 -6.83 0.42
N ALA A 72 25.70 -6.17 0.94
CA ALA A 72 25.75 -5.63 2.29
C ALA A 72 25.08 -4.24 2.33
N VAL A 73 23.97 -4.09 3.07
CA VAL A 73 23.35 -2.79 3.25
C VAL A 73 23.93 -2.12 4.49
N TRP A 74 24.77 -1.12 4.28
CA TRP A 74 25.40 -0.35 5.36
C TRP A 74 24.44 0.70 5.93
N ALA A 75 24.56 1.01 7.23
CA ALA A 75 23.67 1.96 7.91
C ALA A 75 23.73 3.40 7.38
N GLY A 76 24.73 3.75 6.56
CA GLY A 76 24.85 5.05 5.90
C GLY A 76 26.02 5.13 4.93
N PRO A 77 26.05 6.16 4.06
CA PRO A 77 27.13 6.37 3.09
C PRO A 77 28.42 6.79 3.80
N VAL A 78 29.57 6.31 3.30
CA VAL A 78 30.90 6.61 3.87
C VAL A 78 31.19 8.13 3.95
N LYS A 79 30.61 8.92 3.05
CA LYS A 79 30.77 10.39 3.02
C LYS A 79 30.07 11.11 4.18
N ALA A 80 29.11 10.48 4.84
CA ALA A 80 28.39 11.06 5.98
C ALA A 80 29.11 10.82 7.32
N ILE A 81 30.18 10.01 7.33
CA ILE A 81 30.96 9.75 8.55
C ILE A 81 31.92 10.92 8.75
N ASP A 82 31.84 11.59 9.89
CA ASP A 82 32.75 12.69 10.23
C ASP A 82 34.16 12.16 10.52
N THR A 83 35.03 12.28 9.53
CA THR A 83 36.45 11.91 9.63
C THR A 83 37.36 13.13 9.64
N THR A 84 36.83 14.30 10.02
CA THR A 84 37.56 15.58 9.99
C THR A 84 38.85 15.46 10.80
N GLY A 85 39.99 15.72 10.15
CA GLY A 85 41.32 15.62 10.77
C GLY A 85 41.93 14.21 10.81
N TRP A 86 41.18 13.16 10.46
CA TRP A 86 41.61 11.75 10.54
C TRP A 86 41.83 11.08 9.17
N GLY A 87 41.52 11.76 8.07
CA GLY A 87 41.73 11.25 6.71
C GLY A 87 40.60 10.33 6.23
N PRO A 88 40.84 9.44 5.24
CA PRO A 88 39.80 8.58 4.69
C PRO A 88 39.19 7.61 5.72
N ALA A 89 37.87 7.46 5.71
CA ALA A 89 37.12 6.69 6.71
C ALA A 89 37.60 5.25 6.93
N HIS A 90 37.96 4.52 5.87
CA HIS A 90 38.47 3.14 6.00
C HIS A 90 39.84 3.08 6.71
N ILE A 91 40.68 4.12 6.56
CA ILE A 91 41.98 4.22 7.25
C ILE A 91 41.76 4.62 8.70
N ALA A 92 40.86 5.58 8.96
CA ALA A 92 40.50 6.01 10.30
C ALA A 92 39.84 4.89 11.12
N ALA A 93 38.86 4.19 10.54
CA ALA A 93 38.23 3.02 11.14
C ALA A 93 39.24 1.90 11.42
N GLY A 94 40.11 1.59 10.46
CA GLY A 94 41.16 0.58 10.65
C GLY A 94 42.31 1.02 11.56
N ALA A 95 42.45 2.31 11.87
CA ALA A 95 43.39 2.75 12.90
C ALA A 95 42.91 2.40 14.32
N ALA A 96 41.58 2.34 14.54
CA ALA A 96 40.99 2.01 15.83
C ALA A 96 40.57 0.55 16.00
N ALA A 97 40.20 -0.14 14.91
CA ALA A 97 39.63 -1.48 15.01
C ALA A 97 40.09 -2.42 13.89
N ARG A 98 39.88 -3.72 14.10
CA ARG A 98 39.95 -4.76 13.08
C ARG A 98 38.56 -5.34 12.91
N ALA A 99 38.05 -5.35 11.69
CA ALA A 99 36.82 -6.05 11.34
C ALA A 99 37.18 -7.47 10.90
N GLU A 100 36.72 -8.46 11.65
CA GLU A 100 37.14 -9.85 11.53
C GLU A 100 35.99 -10.71 10.99
N LEU A 101 36.30 -11.65 10.10
CA LEU A 101 35.38 -12.70 9.64
C LEU A 101 35.85 -14.05 10.20
N PRO A 102 35.31 -14.51 11.35
CA PRO A 102 35.85 -15.63 12.11
C PRO A 102 35.98 -16.96 11.36
N GLU A 103 35.18 -17.14 10.33
CA GLU A 103 35.05 -18.40 9.57
C GLU A 103 35.89 -18.41 8.28
N LEU A 104 36.57 -17.29 7.96
CA LEU A 104 37.37 -17.14 6.76
C LEU A 104 38.85 -16.94 7.09
N ALA A 105 39.71 -17.61 6.32
CA ALA A 105 41.15 -17.46 6.38
C ALA A 105 41.65 -16.52 5.28
N CYS A 106 42.66 -15.72 5.60
CA CYS A 106 43.37 -14.88 4.63
C CYS A 106 44.16 -15.77 3.65
N PRO A 107 43.99 -15.61 2.34
CA PRO A 107 44.67 -16.44 1.34
C PRO A 107 46.19 -16.19 1.24
N VAL A 108 46.72 -15.18 1.96
CA VAL A 108 48.14 -14.80 1.93
C VAL A 108 48.91 -15.28 3.16
N CYS A 109 48.28 -15.29 4.34
CA CYS A 109 48.96 -15.63 5.59
C CYS A 109 48.31 -16.78 6.36
N ASP A 110 47.24 -17.38 5.85
CA ASP A 110 46.42 -18.42 6.47
C ASP A 110 45.84 -18.06 7.86
N GLY A 111 46.03 -16.81 8.30
CA GLY A 111 45.45 -16.28 9.53
C GLY A 111 44.01 -15.84 9.35
N LEU A 112 43.36 -15.43 10.44
CA LEU A 112 41.99 -14.92 10.43
C LEU A 112 41.82 -13.76 9.44
N LEU A 113 40.78 -13.79 8.60
CA LEU A 113 40.52 -12.74 7.63
C LEU A 113 40.08 -11.44 8.33
N THR A 114 40.95 -10.43 8.27
CA THR A 114 40.68 -9.07 8.72
C THR A 114 40.47 -8.13 7.54
N LEU A 115 39.36 -7.40 7.51
CA LEU A 115 38.88 -6.66 6.35
C LEU A 115 39.55 -5.30 6.20
N THR A 116 39.95 -4.97 4.97
CA THR A 116 40.61 -3.69 4.63
C THR A 116 39.62 -2.54 4.38
N SER A 117 38.38 -2.86 3.97
CA SER A 117 37.32 -1.91 3.66
C SER A 117 35.94 -2.60 3.57
N ARG A 118 34.86 -1.82 3.44
CA ARG A 118 33.52 -2.33 3.09
C ARG A 118 33.51 -3.09 1.76
N THR A 119 34.29 -2.66 0.78
CA THR A 119 34.42 -3.37 -0.52
C THR A 119 35.09 -4.73 -0.35
N ALA A 120 36.06 -4.86 0.57
CA ALA A 120 36.66 -6.15 0.89
C ALA A 120 35.66 -7.11 1.56
N TYR A 121 34.68 -6.59 2.30
CA TYR A 121 33.57 -7.38 2.83
C TYR A 121 32.66 -7.87 1.70
N GLU A 122 32.27 -6.97 0.79
CA GLU A 122 31.45 -7.31 -0.38
C GLU A 122 32.14 -8.37 -1.25
N GLN A 123 33.44 -8.26 -1.50
CA GLN A 123 34.22 -9.29 -2.20
C GLN A 123 34.14 -10.66 -1.50
N ALA A 124 34.28 -10.68 -0.16
CA ALA A 124 34.17 -11.91 0.61
C ALA A 124 32.76 -12.53 0.52
N CYS A 125 31.70 -11.71 0.43
CA CYS A 125 30.33 -12.20 0.19
C CYS A 125 30.17 -12.86 -1.18
N PHE A 126 30.91 -12.43 -2.20
CA PHE A 126 30.93 -13.03 -3.54
C PHE A 126 31.93 -14.19 -3.68
N GLY A 127 32.49 -14.69 -2.58
CA GLY A 127 33.47 -15.79 -2.59
C GLY A 127 34.89 -15.36 -3.01
N GLU A 128 35.14 -14.08 -3.27
CA GLU A 128 36.48 -13.55 -3.53
C GLU A 128 37.15 -13.19 -2.19
N LEU A 129 38.08 -14.03 -1.71
CA LEU A 129 38.78 -13.76 -0.44
C LEU A 129 39.88 -12.69 -0.64
N PRO A 130 39.75 -11.47 -0.07
CA PRO A 130 40.79 -10.45 -0.17
C PRO A 130 41.97 -10.75 0.76
N ALA A 131 43.12 -10.14 0.49
CA ALA A 131 44.22 -10.13 1.45
C ALA A 131 43.84 -9.36 2.72
N CYS A 132 44.18 -9.89 3.89
CA CYS A 132 43.83 -9.24 5.15
C CYS A 132 44.59 -7.93 5.39
N VAL A 133 44.13 -7.12 6.33
CA VAL A 133 44.77 -5.83 6.71
C VAL A 133 46.24 -6.04 7.06
N ASP A 134 46.56 -7.11 7.77
CA ASP A 134 47.92 -7.39 8.24
C ASP A 134 48.85 -7.83 7.10
N CYS A 135 48.30 -8.32 5.99
CA CYS A 135 49.02 -8.60 4.74
C CYS A 135 49.18 -7.38 3.83
N SER A 136 48.76 -6.20 4.27
CA SER A 136 48.86 -4.94 3.53
C SER A 136 49.78 -3.92 4.24
N PRO A 137 51.12 -4.03 4.10
CA PRO A 137 52.08 -3.25 4.89
C PRO A 137 51.89 -1.73 4.77
N LYS A 138 51.62 -1.24 3.56
CA LYS A 138 51.38 0.20 3.30
C LYS A 138 50.11 0.72 3.97
N LEU A 139 49.08 -0.12 4.07
CA LEU A 139 47.82 0.24 4.72
C LEU A 139 48.00 0.23 6.24
N LEU A 140 48.66 -0.80 6.76
CA LEU A 140 48.97 -0.94 8.17
C LEU A 140 49.88 0.19 8.68
N GLU A 141 50.86 0.62 7.88
CA GLU A 141 51.70 1.79 8.19
C GLU A 141 50.87 3.08 8.32
N LYS A 142 49.93 3.32 7.39
CA LYS A 142 49.03 4.49 7.44
C LYS A 142 48.12 4.45 8.67
N MET A 143 47.51 3.30 8.96
CA MET A 143 46.64 3.11 10.13
C MET A 143 47.42 3.29 11.45
N ASN A 144 48.62 2.74 11.55
CA ASN A 144 49.46 2.89 12.74
C ASN A 144 49.94 4.33 12.93
N LYS A 145 50.34 5.01 11.85
CA LYS A 145 50.72 6.43 11.90
C LYS A 145 49.57 7.29 12.41
N LEU A 146 48.36 7.03 11.95
CA LEU A 146 47.15 7.72 12.39
C LEU A 146 46.84 7.44 13.87
N ARG A 147 46.91 6.17 14.32
CA ARG A 147 46.70 5.79 15.72
C ARG A 147 47.74 6.42 16.66
N SER A 148 48.98 6.58 16.20
CA SER A 148 50.08 7.21 16.96
C SER A 148 50.11 8.73 16.89
N ALA A 149 49.31 9.34 16.01
CA ALA A 149 49.23 10.79 15.91
C ALA A 149 48.49 11.32 17.15
N LYS A 150 49.06 12.32 17.82
CA LYS A 150 48.29 13.13 18.77
C LYS A 150 47.10 13.71 18.02
N ALA A 151 45.89 13.56 18.58
CA ALA A 151 44.68 14.13 17.99
C ALA A 151 44.96 15.58 17.56
N PRO A 152 44.61 15.99 16.32
CA PRO A 152 44.92 17.32 15.79
C PRO A 152 44.16 18.48 16.48
N GLY A 153 43.82 18.35 17.76
CA GLY A 153 42.95 19.25 18.52
C GLY A 153 43.47 19.75 19.87
N GLU A 154 44.68 19.40 20.34
CA GLU A 154 45.18 19.93 21.63
C GLU A 154 45.49 21.44 21.60
N ALA A 155 45.75 22.03 20.43
CA ALA A 155 45.96 23.48 20.28
C ALA A 155 44.65 24.28 20.07
N THR A 156 43.53 23.61 19.79
CA THR A 156 42.21 24.25 19.57
C THR A 156 41.26 24.05 20.75
N ARG A 157 41.56 23.09 21.65
CA ARG A 157 40.77 22.77 22.84
C ARG A 157 40.90 23.76 24.00
N SER A 158 41.83 24.72 23.96
CA SER A 158 41.87 25.82 24.94
C SER A 158 40.79 26.89 24.71
N ASN A 159 39.98 26.78 23.65
CA ASN A 159 38.75 27.56 23.43
C ASN A 159 37.46 26.70 23.60
N GLY A 160 37.58 25.51 24.19
CA GLY A 160 36.57 24.44 24.20
C GLY A 160 35.38 24.58 25.14
N THR A 161 34.78 25.76 25.29
CA THR A 161 33.39 25.90 25.76
C THR A 161 32.37 25.91 24.61
N GLY A 162 32.84 25.95 23.34
CA GLY A 162 31.98 26.05 22.16
C GLY A 162 31.59 24.74 21.46
N GLY A 163 32.11 23.56 21.86
CA GLY A 163 31.84 22.27 21.18
C GLY A 163 30.81 21.37 21.87
N ALA A 164 30.58 21.56 23.17
CA ALA A 164 29.54 20.83 23.91
C ALA A 164 28.13 21.37 23.58
N ARG A 165 28.02 22.69 23.38
CA ARG A 165 26.75 23.39 23.12
C ARG A 165 26.12 23.07 21.75
N PRO A 166 26.87 22.97 20.63
CA PRO A 166 26.29 22.59 19.33
C PRO A 166 25.83 21.14 19.30
N ARG A 167 26.61 20.21 19.88
CA ARG A 167 26.21 18.79 19.99
C ARG A 167 25.03 18.59 20.94
N SER A 168 24.98 19.31 22.07
CA SER A 168 23.81 19.25 22.96
C SER A 168 22.57 19.83 22.27
N ALA A 169 22.70 20.95 21.55
CA ALA A 169 21.61 21.56 20.80
C ALA A 169 21.11 20.64 19.67
N GLU A 170 22.00 19.94 18.95
CA GLU A 170 21.62 18.96 17.94
C GLU A 170 20.84 17.79 18.54
N VAL A 171 21.29 17.27 19.69
CA VAL A 171 20.61 16.18 20.41
C VAL A 171 19.25 16.64 20.94
N GLU A 172 19.16 17.85 21.51
CA GLU A 172 17.91 18.44 21.99
C GLU A 172 16.93 18.69 20.83
N TRP A 173 17.41 19.19 19.69
CA TRP A 173 16.62 19.39 18.48
C TRP A 173 16.16 18.07 17.85
N ALA A 174 17.01 17.03 17.86
CA ALA A 174 16.60 15.70 17.43
C ALA A 174 15.59 15.07 18.39
N ALA A 175 15.72 15.31 19.71
CA ALA A 175 14.77 14.85 20.71
C ALA A 175 13.42 15.56 20.61
N SER A 176 13.41 16.85 20.27
CA SER A 176 12.17 17.64 20.12
C SER A 176 11.28 17.12 18.98
N LYS A 177 11.83 16.46 17.96
CA LYS A 177 11.04 15.75 16.94
C LYS A 177 10.08 14.72 17.56
N ARG A 178 10.56 13.91 18.51
CA ARG A 178 9.72 12.90 19.17
C ARG A 178 8.63 13.54 20.01
N GLU A 179 8.95 14.62 20.72
CA GLU A 179 7.94 15.35 21.47
C GLU A 179 6.89 15.96 20.54
N ARG A 180 7.33 16.50 19.41
CA ARG A 180 6.41 17.05 18.41
C ARG A 180 5.50 15.99 17.79
N ILE A 181 5.96 14.75 17.58
CA ILE A 181 5.10 13.65 17.14
C ILE A 181 4.00 13.39 18.17
N ARG A 182 4.33 13.37 19.47
CA ARG A 182 3.33 13.17 20.54
C ARG A 182 2.28 14.27 20.57
N GLU A 183 2.69 15.51 20.32
CA GLU A 183 1.77 16.66 20.23
C GLU A 183 0.88 16.60 18.97
N LEU A 184 1.44 16.20 17.83
CA LEU A 184 0.71 16.08 16.55
C LEU A 184 -0.21 14.86 16.51
N CYS A 185 0.14 13.80 17.24
CA CYS A 185 -0.54 12.50 17.21
C CYS A 185 -0.85 12.04 18.65
N PRO A 186 -1.73 12.75 19.37
CA PRO A 186 -2.08 12.37 20.74
C PRO A 186 -2.75 10.99 20.76
N LEU A 187 -2.42 10.19 21.77
CA LEU A 187 -3.06 8.89 21.96
C LEU A 187 -4.45 9.10 22.58
N GLU A 188 -5.47 9.01 21.75
CA GLU A 188 -6.87 9.20 22.13
C GLU A 188 -7.69 7.94 21.88
N PHE A 189 -8.45 7.53 22.90
CA PHE A 189 -9.34 6.39 22.88
C PHE A 189 -10.79 6.85 22.90
N LEU A 190 -11.62 6.25 22.04
CA LEU A 190 -13.01 6.59 21.76
C LEU A 190 -13.92 5.38 22.04
N PRO A 191 -14.06 4.93 23.30
CA PRO A 191 -14.78 3.70 23.63
C PRO A 191 -16.29 3.77 23.31
N GLU A 192 -16.88 4.95 23.46
CA GLU A 192 -18.32 5.23 23.26
C GLU A 192 -18.64 5.72 21.84
N ALA A 193 -17.63 6.05 21.03
CA ALA A 193 -17.87 6.48 19.66
C ALA A 193 -18.39 5.35 18.79
N GLU A 194 -19.27 5.71 17.86
CA GLU A 194 -19.71 4.82 16.80
C GLU A 194 -18.55 4.51 15.86
N LEU A 195 -18.58 3.29 15.31
CA LEU A 195 -17.57 2.85 14.37
C LEU A 195 -17.83 3.50 13.00
N PRO A 196 -16.77 3.89 12.27
CA PRO A 196 -16.93 4.44 10.93
C PRO A 196 -17.69 3.47 10.02
N VAL A 197 -18.49 4.05 9.14
CA VAL A 197 -19.14 3.33 8.04
C VAL A 197 -18.33 3.62 6.78
N ALA A 198 -17.90 2.58 6.08
CA ALA A 198 -17.21 2.72 4.81
C ALA A 198 -17.71 1.65 3.81
N ASP A 199 -17.14 1.68 2.61
CA ASP A 199 -17.38 0.66 1.61
C ASP A 199 -16.83 -0.72 2.05
N VAL A 200 -17.35 -1.77 1.42
CA VAL A 200 -16.93 -3.16 1.71
C VAL A 200 -15.42 -3.35 1.59
N ARG A 201 -14.77 -2.66 0.65
CA ARG A 201 -13.32 -2.71 0.45
C ARG A 201 -12.56 -2.18 1.66
N THR A 202 -12.86 -0.98 2.13
CA THR A 202 -12.17 -0.35 3.26
C THR A 202 -12.38 -1.14 4.54
N GLU A 203 -13.59 -1.66 4.75
CA GLU A 203 -13.92 -2.49 5.90
C GLU A 203 -13.17 -3.84 5.86
N ALA A 204 -13.15 -4.51 4.70
CA ALA A 204 -12.40 -5.75 4.53
C ALA A 204 -10.88 -5.53 4.66
N LEU A 205 -10.36 -4.39 4.18
CA LEU A 205 -8.96 -4.02 4.32
C LEU A 205 -8.59 -3.71 5.77
N THR A 206 -9.48 -3.05 6.52
CA THR A 206 -9.32 -2.85 7.97
C THR A 206 -9.30 -4.20 8.69
N LEU A 207 -10.23 -5.09 8.37
CA LEU A 207 -10.29 -6.42 8.97
C LEU A 207 -9.00 -7.22 8.65
N ALA A 208 -8.51 -7.15 7.41
CA ALA A 208 -7.25 -7.76 7.00
C ALA A 208 -6.06 -7.18 7.78
N LEU A 209 -5.99 -5.86 7.93
CA LEU A 209 -4.95 -5.19 8.72
C LEU A 209 -4.91 -5.76 10.14
N LEU A 210 -6.07 -5.86 10.81
CA LEU A 210 -6.14 -6.31 12.20
C LEU A 210 -5.81 -7.79 12.40
N HIS A 211 -6.08 -8.64 11.41
CA HIS A 211 -5.80 -10.07 11.52
C HIS A 211 -4.37 -10.47 11.16
N TYR A 212 -3.72 -9.72 10.27
CA TYR A 212 -2.43 -10.10 9.70
C TYR A 212 -1.27 -9.19 10.10
N ALA A 213 -1.52 -8.11 10.84
CA ALA A 213 -0.45 -7.27 11.35
C ALA A 213 0.51 -8.04 12.28
N PRO A 214 1.84 -7.87 12.16
CA PRO A 214 2.82 -8.49 13.07
C PRO A 214 2.61 -8.12 14.54
N SER A 215 2.09 -6.92 14.77
CA SER A 215 1.65 -6.40 16.07
C SER A 215 0.42 -5.53 15.83
N THR A 216 -0.53 -5.51 16.77
CA THR A 216 -1.73 -4.65 16.73
C THR A 216 -1.80 -3.65 17.88
N THR A 217 -0.81 -3.67 18.79
CA THR A 217 -0.75 -2.80 19.97
C THR A 217 0.67 -2.20 20.18
N PRO A 218 1.11 -1.25 19.35
CA PRO A 218 0.43 -0.65 18.20
C PRO A 218 0.53 -1.52 16.94
N ILE A 219 -0.25 -1.15 15.92
CA ILE A 219 -0.15 -1.70 14.56
C ILE A 219 1.21 -1.33 13.99
N ALA A 220 2.03 -2.35 13.69
CA ALA A 220 3.37 -2.17 13.15
C ALA A 220 3.32 -1.46 11.77
N PRO A 221 4.28 -0.56 11.46
CA PRO A 221 4.38 0.07 10.15
C PRO A 221 4.37 -0.94 9.00
N LEU A 222 3.62 -0.66 7.93
CA LEU A 222 3.53 -1.55 6.76
C LEU A 222 4.89 -1.80 6.09
N SER A 223 5.83 -0.86 6.19
CA SER A 223 7.20 -1.05 5.68
C SER A 223 7.98 -2.17 6.39
N GLN A 224 7.51 -2.63 7.55
CA GLN A 224 8.14 -3.69 8.35
C GLN A 224 7.42 -5.04 8.20
N TRP A 225 6.37 -5.12 7.38
CA TRP A 225 5.60 -6.35 7.21
C TRP A 225 6.32 -7.31 6.26
N GLY A 226 6.38 -8.59 6.64
CA GLY A 226 6.76 -9.67 5.72
C GLY A 226 5.62 -10.10 4.80
N GLU A 227 4.37 -9.79 5.18
CA GLU A 227 3.18 -10.09 4.38
C GLU A 227 2.71 -8.88 3.56
N ILE A 228 2.13 -9.15 2.40
CA ILE A 228 1.51 -8.13 1.55
C ILE A 228 0.08 -7.89 2.04
N LEU A 229 -0.25 -6.66 2.43
CA LEU A 229 -1.59 -6.32 2.92
C LEU A 229 -2.66 -6.43 1.82
N GLN A 230 -2.42 -5.84 0.65
CA GLN A 230 -3.29 -5.93 -0.53
C GLN A 230 -2.48 -6.07 -1.81
N PRO A 231 -3.02 -6.69 -2.88
CA PRO A 231 -2.24 -7.02 -4.07
C PRO A 231 -1.79 -5.79 -4.86
N ASP A 232 -2.56 -4.70 -4.84
CA ASP A 232 -2.18 -3.39 -5.39
C ASP A 232 -1.80 -2.43 -4.24
N PRO A 233 -0.53 -2.00 -4.12
CA PRO A 233 -0.06 -1.22 -2.98
C PRO A 233 -0.41 0.27 -3.04
N SER A 234 -1.07 0.76 -4.10
CA SER A 234 -1.26 2.20 -4.37
C SER A 234 -2.08 2.95 -3.31
N ASP A 235 -2.96 2.31 -2.54
CA ASP A 235 -3.85 2.98 -1.57
C ASP A 235 -4.21 2.10 -0.34
N ASP A 236 -3.21 1.61 0.42
CA ASP A 236 -3.49 0.69 1.54
C ASP A 236 -3.88 1.39 2.85
N ILE A 237 -2.93 1.89 3.61
CA ILE A 237 -3.18 2.37 4.98
C ILE A 237 -3.63 3.83 5.03
N SER A 238 -3.33 4.61 3.99
CA SER A 238 -3.79 5.99 3.83
C SER A 238 -5.33 6.07 3.79
N THR A 239 -5.97 5.14 3.09
CA THR A 239 -7.44 5.07 3.01
C THR A 239 -8.04 4.75 4.37
N LEU A 240 -7.47 3.79 5.11
CA LEU A 240 -7.92 3.45 6.45
C LEU A 240 -7.81 4.62 7.44
N ALA A 241 -6.73 5.41 7.33
CA ALA A 241 -6.53 6.60 8.15
C ALA A 241 -7.56 7.70 7.81
N ARG A 242 -7.82 7.94 6.51
CA ARG A 242 -8.84 8.92 6.06
C ARG A 242 -10.26 8.52 6.46
N SER A 243 -10.58 7.23 6.38
CA SER A 243 -11.88 6.68 6.81
C SER A 243 -12.02 6.58 8.34
N GLY A 244 -11.00 6.99 9.10
CA GLY A 244 -11.04 7.06 10.56
C GLY A 244 -10.86 5.72 11.28
N PHE A 245 -10.69 4.60 10.58
CA PHE A 245 -10.51 3.29 11.21
C PHE A 245 -9.21 3.20 12.03
N VAL A 246 -8.17 3.91 11.58
CA VAL A 246 -6.88 3.96 12.27
C VAL A 246 -6.41 5.40 12.47
N ARG A 247 -5.63 5.61 13.53
CA ARG A 247 -4.92 6.85 13.82
C ARG A 247 -3.43 6.57 13.97
N ILE A 248 -2.61 7.60 13.75
CA ILE A 248 -1.15 7.51 13.92
C ILE A 248 -0.84 7.36 15.41
N HIS A 249 0.02 6.40 15.76
CA HIS A 249 0.48 6.20 17.12
C HIS A 249 1.61 7.20 17.45
N PRO A 250 1.65 7.78 18.67
CA PRO A 250 2.69 8.75 19.07
C PRO A 250 4.12 8.18 19.07
N ASP A 251 4.27 6.86 19.19
CA ASP A 251 5.58 6.19 19.11
C ASP A 251 6.00 5.84 17.67
N SER A 252 5.36 6.45 16.66
CA SER A 252 5.79 6.33 15.26
C SER A 252 7.24 6.81 15.08
N GLU A 253 7.98 6.15 14.19
CA GLU A 253 9.36 6.51 13.92
C GLU A 253 9.48 7.93 13.35
N VAL A 254 10.56 8.62 13.71
CA VAL A 254 10.79 10.01 13.31
C VAL A 254 10.91 10.15 11.79
N ASP A 255 11.43 9.13 11.10
CA ASP A 255 11.59 9.13 9.65
C ASP A 255 10.27 8.89 8.88
N ALA A 256 9.18 8.60 9.60
CA ALA A 256 7.83 8.56 9.03
C ALA A 256 7.31 9.97 8.70
N PHE A 257 7.88 11.02 9.28
CA PHE A 257 7.43 12.40 9.11
C PHE A 257 8.36 13.21 8.20
N TYR A 258 7.79 14.09 7.39
CA TYR A 258 8.54 15.01 6.55
C TYR A 258 8.83 16.29 7.34
N TRP A 259 10.07 16.39 7.86
CA TRP A 259 10.50 17.49 8.72
C TRP A 259 10.93 18.73 7.93
N LYS A 260 10.58 19.91 8.48
CA LYS A 260 11.04 21.22 8.06
C LYS A 260 11.52 21.98 9.30
N PRO A 261 12.80 22.38 9.38
CA PRO A 261 13.91 22.04 8.49
C PRO A 261 14.22 20.53 8.47
N ALA A 262 14.80 20.03 7.37
CA ALA A 262 15.05 18.59 7.20
C ALA A 262 16.21 18.11 8.09
N SER A 263 17.21 18.98 8.28
CA SER A 263 18.40 18.72 9.10
C SER A 263 18.67 19.85 10.11
N PHE A 264 19.46 19.55 11.13
CA PHE A 264 19.89 20.55 12.11
C PHE A 264 20.79 21.61 11.47
N GLU A 265 21.58 21.25 10.46
CA GLU A 265 22.42 22.19 9.69
C GLU A 265 21.56 23.22 8.94
N GLU A 266 20.46 22.80 8.33
CA GLU A 266 19.50 23.71 7.71
C GLU A 266 18.85 24.64 8.75
N ALA A 267 18.53 24.11 9.93
CA ALA A 267 17.93 24.88 11.02
C ALA A 267 18.89 25.96 11.56
N ILE A 268 20.17 25.62 11.75
CA ILE A 268 21.21 26.60 12.12
C ILE A 268 21.41 27.64 11.02
N THR A 269 21.41 27.21 9.75
CA THR A 269 21.57 28.12 8.61
C THR A 269 20.42 29.13 8.56
N ALA A 270 19.19 28.68 8.77
CA ALA A 270 18.02 29.54 8.87
C ALA A 270 18.09 30.51 10.07
N ALA A 271 18.65 30.06 11.19
CA ALA A 271 18.93 30.88 12.37
C ALA A 271 20.21 31.73 12.26
N HIS A 272 20.82 31.83 11.07
CA HIS A 272 22.05 32.59 10.82
C HIS A 272 23.23 32.24 11.76
N GLY A 273 23.29 30.99 12.22
CA GLY A 273 24.34 30.52 13.14
C GLY A 273 24.06 30.74 14.63
N ASP A 274 22.91 31.32 14.99
CA ASP A 274 22.51 31.49 16.39
C ASP A 274 21.78 30.24 16.92
N LEU A 275 22.43 29.51 17.84
CA LEU A 275 21.88 28.29 18.44
C LEU A 275 20.64 28.55 19.30
N ASP A 276 20.53 29.74 19.91
CA ASP A 276 19.39 30.07 20.77
C ASP A 276 18.15 30.49 19.95
N ALA A 277 18.35 30.80 18.66
CA ALA A 277 17.29 31.15 17.71
C ALA A 277 16.85 29.97 16.82
N VAL A 278 17.39 28.77 17.04
CA VAL A 278 16.99 27.56 16.28
C VAL A 278 15.57 27.15 16.67
N GLU A 279 14.65 27.25 15.72
CA GLU A 279 13.28 26.81 15.91
C GLU A 279 13.16 25.27 15.96
N PRO A 280 12.21 24.74 16.75
CA PRO A 280 11.92 23.31 16.75
C PRO A 280 11.40 22.87 15.37
N PRO A 281 11.71 21.63 14.96
CA PRO A 281 11.30 21.13 13.66
C PRO A 281 9.79 20.93 13.60
N ALA A 282 9.19 21.34 12.48
CA ALA A 282 7.78 21.12 12.18
C ALA A 282 7.61 19.98 11.17
N ALA A 283 6.48 19.28 11.22
CA ALA A 283 6.08 18.32 10.21
C ALA A 283 4.62 18.60 9.80
N ASP A 284 4.39 18.77 8.50
CA ASP A 284 3.07 18.98 7.89
C ASP A 284 2.57 17.75 7.12
N LYS A 285 3.47 16.80 6.84
CA LYS A 285 3.19 15.57 6.10
C LYS A 285 3.87 14.38 6.76
N TYR A 286 3.34 13.19 6.51
CA TYR A 286 3.94 11.93 6.92
C TYR A 286 3.76 10.86 5.83
N ASN A 287 4.50 9.76 5.95
CA ASN A 287 4.37 8.56 5.15
C ASN A 287 3.56 7.52 5.93
N PRO A 288 2.31 7.24 5.55
CA PRO A 288 1.45 6.28 6.25
C PRO A 288 2.03 4.86 6.30
N ARG A 289 2.88 4.45 5.35
CA ARG A 289 3.47 3.10 5.37
C ARG A 289 4.57 2.95 6.42
N LYS A 290 5.22 4.04 6.82
CA LYS A 290 6.29 4.06 7.83
C LYS A 290 5.80 4.38 9.23
N ALA A 291 4.60 4.97 9.35
CA ALA A 291 4.03 5.31 10.65
C ALA A 291 3.44 4.06 11.34
N ALA A 292 3.54 4.03 12.66
CA ALA A 292 2.81 3.06 13.47
C ALA A 292 1.36 3.56 13.64
N HIS A 293 0.41 2.64 13.69
CA HIS A 293 -1.02 2.98 13.76
C HIS A 293 -1.68 2.35 14.98
N TYR A 294 -2.85 2.84 15.35
CA TYR A 294 -3.70 2.19 16.34
C TYR A 294 -5.17 2.41 16.01
N VAL A 295 -6.02 1.53 16.53
CA VAL A 295 -7.47 1.66 16.44
C VAL A 295 -7.98 2.41 17.67
N PRO A 296 -8.73 3.51 17.52
CA PRO A 296 -9.12 4.32 18.67
C PRO A 296 -10.38 3.81 19.39
N TYR A 297 -11.17 2.92 18.79
CA TYR A 297 -12.52 2.58 19.26
C TYR A 297 -12.58 1.57 20.42
N GLY A 298 -11.94 1.86 21.55
CA GLY A 298 -11.97 1.01 22.74
C GLY A 298 -11.32 1.68 23.94
N THR A 299 -11.33 1.04 25.11
CA THR A 299 -10.70 1.57 26.33
C THR A 299 -9.18 1.40 26.35
N SER A 300 -8.63 0.61 25.43
CA SER A 300 -7.22 0.33 25.24
C SER A 300 -7.00 -0.13 23.78
N MET A 301 -5.76 -0.17 23.29
CA MET A 301 -5.48 -0.67 21.95
C MET A 301 -5.97 -2.11 21.74
N GLY A 302 -5.73 -3.00 22.71
CA GLY A 302 -6.15 -4.40 22.61
C GLY A 302 -7.67 -4.57 22.59
N THR A 303 -8.39 -3.83 23.45
CA THR A 303 -9.87 -3.88 23.45
C THR A 303 -10.47 -3.23 22.21
N ALA A 304 -9.86 -2.17 21.68
CA ALA A 304 -10.27 -1.54 20.44
C ALA A 304 -10.14 -2.50 19.24
N VAL A 305 -9.00 -3.17 19.09
CA VAL A 305 -8.77 -4.15 18.02
C VAL A 305 -9.83 -5.26 18.05
N THR A 306 -10.10 -5.83 19.22
CA THR A 306 -11.13 -6.88 19.37
C THR A 306 -12.53 -6.38 19.02
N LYS A 307 -12.92 -5.18 19.50
CA LYS A 307 -14.23 -4.59 19.22
C LYS A 307 -14.42 -4.33 17.72
N VAL A 308 -13.42 -3.71 17.08
CA VAL A 308 -13.50 -3.38 15.65
C VAL A 308 -13.46 -4.62 14.78
N SER A 309 -12.59 -5.59 15.08
CA SER A 309 -12.54 -6.86 14.35
C SER A 309 -13.88 -7.61 14.41
N ALA A 310 -14.48 -7.73 15.60
CA ALA A 310 -15.77 -8.40 15.75
C ALA A 310 -16.90 -7.67 15.00
N HIS A 311 -16.95 -6.34 15.10
CA HIS A 311 -17.96 -5.53 14.43
C HIS A 311 -17.85 -5.60 12.90
N LEU A 312 -16.63 -5.55 12.36
CA LEU A 312 -16.40 -5.67 10.92
C LEU A 312 -16.70 -7.09 10.42
N ALA A 313 -16.37 -8.13 11.19
CA ALA A 313 -16.73 -9.50 10.85
C ALA A 313 -18.26 -9.70 10.75
N GLU A 314 -19.02 -9.07 11.64
CA GLU A 314 -20.48 -9.07 11.58
C GLU A 314 -21.03 -8.30 10.37
N ARG A 315 -20.55 -7.06 10.14
CA ARG A 315 -21.02 -6.20 9.04
C ARG A 315 -20.62 -6.66 7.64
N LEU A 316 -19.55 -7.45 7.53
CA LEU A 316 -19.12 -8.05 6.27
C LEU A 316 -19.71 -9.44 6.07
N SER A 317 -20.41 -10.00 7.05
CA SER A 317 -21.00 -11.32 6.93
C SER A 317 -22.00 -11.36 5.78
N PRO A 318 -21.90 -12.34 4.85
CA PRO A 318 -22.81 -12.50 3.72
C PRO A 318 -24.29 -12.46 4.06
N THR A 319 -24.68 -12.89 5.27
CA THR A 319 -26.07 -12.91 5.73
C THR A 319 -26.65 -11.54 6.03
N HIS A 320 -25.81 -10.53 6.23
CA HIS A 320 -26.20 -9.18 6.63
C HIS A 320 -25.95 -8.13 5.54
N LEU A 321 -25.54 -8.56 4.34
CA LEU A 321 -25.29 -7.64 3.24
C LEU A 321 -26.58 -7.28 2.52
N ASP A 322 -26.89 -5.99 2.48
CA ASP A 322 -27.87 -5.43 1.56
C ASP A 322 -27.43 -5.57 0.09
N GLN A 323 -28.32 -5.23 -0.84
CA GLN A 323 -28.05 -5.35 -2.27
C GLN A 323 -26.83 -4.52 -2.73
N VAL A 324 -26.67 -3.31 -2.21
CA VAL A 324 -25.58 -2.40 -2.59
C VAL A 324 -24.23 -2.97 -2.14
N ARG A 325 -24.15 -3.42 -0.89
CA ARG A 325 -22.93 -4.03 -0.32
C ARG A 325 -22.59 -5.36 -0.99
N ARG A 326 -23.59 -6.14 -1.41
CA ARG A 326 -23.35 -7.34 -2.24
C ARG A 326 -22.72 -7.01 -3.58
N GLU A 327 -23.17 -5.94 -4.24
CA GLU A 327 -22.58 -5.47 -5.49
C GLU A 327 -21.14 -4.97 -5.28
N GLN A 328 -20.89 -4.22 -4.20
CA GLN A 328 -19.52 -3.81 -3.81
C GLN A 328 -18.62 -5.02 -3.55
N LEU A 329 -19.14 -6.06 -2.87
CA LEU A 329 -18.40 -7.30 -2.65
C LEU A 329 -18.07 -8.03 -3.95
N LEU A 330 -19.00 -8.07 -4.91
CA LEU A 330 -18.75 -8.65 -6.24
C LEU A 330 -17.62 -7.94 -6.98
N VAL A 331 -17.67 -6.61 -7.01
CA VAL A 331 -16.63 -5.78 -7.63
C VAL A 331 -15.29 -6.06 -6.96
N LEU A 332 -15.25 -6.06 -5.63
CA LEU A 332 -14.03 -6.35 -4.86
C LEU A 332 -13.47 -7.75 -5.16
N VAL A 333 -14.32 -8.78 -5.24
CA VAL A 333 -13.89 -10.16 -5.60
C VAL A 333 -13.20 -10.19 -6.95
N GLN A 334 -13.81 -9.56 -7.97
CA GLN A 334 -13.27 -9.51 -9.32
C GLN A 334 -11.93 -8.74 -9.37
N GLU A 335 -11.87 -7.60 -8.68
CA GLU A 335 -10.66 -6.78 -8.56
C GLU A 335 -9.52 -7.56 -7.88
N LEU A 336 -9.82 -8.31 -6.83
CA LEU A 336 -8.82 -9.13 -6.12
C LEU A 336 -8.29 -10.26 -7.00
N ILE A 337 -9.17 -10.97 -7.74
CA ILE A 337 -8.73 -12.00 -8.70
C ILE A 337 -7.81 -11.39 -9.74
N ALA A 338 -8.18 -10.24 -10.32
CA ALA A 338 -7.40 -9.58 -11.35
C ALA A 338 -6.04 -9.07 -10.81
N ALA A 339 -6.05 -8.44 -9.63
CA ALA A 339 -4.84 -7.90 -9.01
C ALA A 339 -3.87 -9.01 -8.56
N GLU A 340 -4.36 -10.12 -8.03
CA GLU A 340 -3.52 -11.28 -7.69
C GLU A 340 -2.94 -11.95 -8.94
N ALA A 341 -3.69 -12.02 -10.04
CA ALA A 341 -3.18 -12.52 -11.31
C ALA A 341 -2.06 -11.63 -11.87
N ALA A 342 -2.20 -10.30 -11.77
CA ALA A 342 -1.17 -9.35 -12.17
C ALA A 342 0.10 -9.49 -11.30
N ARG A 343 -0.07 -9.54 -9.98
CA ARG A 343 1.04 -9.75 -9.04
C ARG A 343 1.75 -11.08 -9.30
N TYR A 344 1.00 -12.15 -9.59
CA TYR A 344 1.58 -13.44 -9.97
C TYR A 344 2.33 -13.38 -11.29
N LEU A 345 1.82 -12.66 -12.30
CA LEU A 345 2.53 -12.43 -13.57
C LEU A 345 3.90 -11.79 -13.32
N ASP A 346 3.95 -10.70 -12.56
CA ASP A 346 5.20 -10.00 -12.25
C ASP A 346 6.19 -10.92 -11.52
N GLN A 347 5.69 -11.69 -10.53
CA GLN A 347 6.51 -12.68 -9.84
C GLN A 347 7.07 -13.75 -10.79
N GLN A 348 6.27 -14.24 -11.74
CA GLN A 348 6.69 -15.28 -12.69
C GLN A 348 7.66 -14.75 -13.76
N LEU A 349 7.50 -13.50 -14.19
CA LEU A 349 8.44 -12.82 -15.08
C LEU A 349 9.80 -12.64 -14.38
N ALA A 350 9.80 -12.13 -13.15
CA ALA A 350 10.99 -11.94 -12.34
C ALA A 350 11.73 -13.27 -12.09
N LYS A 351 11.01 -14.33 -11.69
CA LYS A 351 11.55 -15.69 -11.48
C LYS A 351 12.23 -16.28 -12.73
N ARG A 352 11.92 -15.78 -13.92
CA ARG A 352 12.51 -16.24 -15.20
C ARG A 352 13.41 -15.19 -15.85
N HIS A 353 13.81 -14.16 -15.10
CA HIS A 353 14.68 -13.07 -15.56
C HIS A 353 14.15 -12.35 -16.82
N LEU A 354 12.84 -12.28 -16.96
CA LEU A 354 12.15 -11.49 -17.99
C LEU A 354 11.80 -10.11 -17.42
N PRO A 355 11.85 -9.04 -18.24
CA PRO A 355 11.49 -7.70 -17.78
C PRO A 355 10.00 -7.64 -17.44
N ALA A 356 9.63 -6.69 -16.58
CA ALA A 356 8.23 -6.37 -16.31
C ALA A 356 7.50 -5.98 -17.60
N VAL A 357 6.17 -6.10 -17.58
CA VAL A 357 5.33 -5.64 -18.69
C VAL A 357 5.50 -4.12 -18.83
N PRO A 358 5.79 -3.60 -20.03
CA PRO A 358 5.91 -2.16 -20.25
C PRO A 358 4.67 -1.39 -19.80
N GLU A 359 4.85 -0.21 -19.18
CA GLU A 359 3.76 0.61 -18.62
C GLU A 359 2.66 0.94 -19.64
N ASN A 360 3.02 1.16 -20.90
CA ASN A 360 2.09 1.42 -22.00
C ASN A 360 1.17 0.22 -22.33
N HIS A 361 1.42 -0.95 -21.74
CA HIS A 361 0.55 -2.13 -21.82
C HIS A 361 -0.20 -2.40 -20.50
N GLY A 362 -0.02 -1.57 -19.47
CA GLY A 362 -0.64 -1.76 -18.15
C GLY A 362 -2.17 -1.71 -18.18
N GLU A 363 -2.76 -0.74 -18.91
CA GLU A 363 -4.23 -0.68 -19.09
C GLU A 363 -4.78 -1.92 -19.78
N ARG A 364 -4.13 -2.36 -20.87
CA ARG A 364 -4.53 -3.56 -21.60
C ARG A 364 -4.46 -4.79 -20.70
N LEU A 365 -3.39 -4.95 -19.92
CA LEU A 365 -3.24 -6.05 -18.97
C LEU A 365 -4.36 -6.04 -17.91
N ARG A 366 -4.66 -4.87 -17.33
CA ARG A 366 -5.76 -4.70 -16.36
C ARG A 366 -7.10 -5.10 -16.98
N SER A 367 -7.41 -4.65 -18.20
CA SER A 367 -8.64 -5.02 -18.89
C SER A 367 -8.76 -6.53 -19.14
N VAL A 368 -7.66 -7.18 -19.55
CA VAL A 368 -7.65 -8.63 -19.78
C VAL A 368 -7.91 -9.41 -18.49
N PHE A 369 -7.26 -9.06 -17.39
CA PHE A 369 -7.48 -9.75 -16.11
C PHE A 369 -8.84 -9.44 -15.49
N HIS A 370 -9.33 -8.20 -15.64
CA HIS A 370 -10.68 -7.87 -15.21
C HIS A 370 -11.70 -8.71 -15.99
N LEU A 371 -11.57 -8.82 -17.32
CA LEU A 371 -12.43 -9.70 -18.11
C LEU A 371 -12.35 -11.16 -17.65
N ALA A 372 -11.15 -11.67 -17.41
CA ALA A 372 -10.95 -13.05 -16.93
C ALA A 372 -11.64 -13.29 -15.58
N SER A 373 -11.58 -12.33 -14.66
CA SER A 373 -12.18 -12.44 -13.31
C SER A 373 -13.70 -12.60 -13.33
N THR A 374 -14.38 -12.21 -14.42
CA THR A 374 -15.84 -12.34 -14.55
C THR A 374 -16.30 -13.78 -14.80
N ARG A 375 -15.42 -14.66 -15.29
CA ARG A 375 -15.79 -16.04 -15.70
C ARG A 375 -14.84 -17.14 -15.26
N MET A 376 -13.64 -16.78 -14.82
CA MET A 376 -12.59 -17.74 -14.45
C MET A 376 -12.30 -17.62 -12.95
N SER A 377 -11.98 -18.75 -12.33
CA SER A 377 -11.38 -18.79 -10.99
C SER A 377 -9.94 -18.24 -11.04
N LEU A 378 -9.42 -17.78 -9.90
CA LEU A 378 -8.03 -17.33 -9.81
C LEU A 378 -7.05 -18.42 -10.24
N GLY A 379 -7.34 -19.69 -9.91
CA GLY A 379 -6.51 -20.83 -10.26
C GLY A 379 -6.43 -21.08 -11.78
N GLU A 380 -7.51 -20.84 -12.51
CA GLU A 380 -7.52 -20.90 -13.97
C GLU A 380 -6.73 -19.74 -14.59
N VAL A 381 -6.91 -18.52 -14.08
CA VAL A 381 -6.16 -17.34 -14.56
C VAL A 381 -4.66 -17.52 -14.33
N ILE A 382 -4.26 -17.98 -13.14
CA ILE A 382 -2.88 -18.29 -12.80
C ILE A 382 -2.29 -19.36 -13.73
N ASN A 383 -3.07 -20.37 -14.14
CA ASN A 383 -2.61 -21.37 -15.11
C ASN A 383 -2.33 -20.73 -16.48
N VAL A 384 -3.23 -19.86 -16.96
CA VAL A 384 -3.01 -19.12 -18.22
C VAL A 384 -1.72 -18.30 -18.14
N VAL A 385 -1.53 -17.55 -17.06
CA VAL A 385 -0.33 -16.75 -16.80
C VAL A 385 0.92 -17.62 -16.80
N TRP A 386 0.93 -18.72 -16.03
CA TRP A 386 2.09 -19.61 -15.95
C TRP A 386 2.47 -20.20 -17.31
N ARG A 387 1.49 -20.66 -18.11
CA ARG A 387 1.73 -21.20 -19.46
C ARG A 387 2.29 -20.14 -20.41
N ALA A 388 1.76 -18.93 -20.34
CA ALA A 388 2.20 -17.82 -21.18
C ALA A 388 3.63 -17.40 -20.86
N VAL A 389 3.96 -17.20 -19.57
CA VAL A 389 5.30 -16.82 -19.14
C VAL A 389 6.31 -17.95 -19.43
N ARG A 390 5.93 -19.22 -19.21
CA ARG A 390 6.78 -20.37 -19.57
C ARG A 390 7.10 -20.37 -21.07
N SER A 391 6.07 -20.26 -21.92
CA SER A 391 6.26 -20.22 -23.37
C SER A 391 7.14 -19.03 -23.81
N ALA A 392 6.95 -17.86 -23.21
CA ALA A 392 7.78 -16.70 -23.48
C ALA A 392 9.24 -16.89 -23.05
N SER A 393 9.47 -17.56 -21.93
CA SER A 393 10.82 -17.91 -21.46
C SER A 393 11.49 -18.95 -22.37
N ASP A 394 10.77 -19.99 -22.76
CA ASP A 394 11.26 -21.00 -23.72
C ASP A 394 11.62 -20.34 -25.06
N ALA A 395 10.80 -19.41 -25.55
CA ALA A 395 11.08 -18.62 -26.75
C ALA A 395 12.29 -17.69 -26.59
N ALA A 396 12.47 -17.07 -25.42
CA ALA A 396 13.63 -16.25 -25.11
C ALA A 396 14.93 -17.05 -25.14
N GLN A 397 14.90 -18.31 -24.67
CA GLN A 397 16.04 -19.22 -24.73
C GLN A 397 16.36 -19.67 -26.16
N GLN A 398 15.33 -19.92 -26.98
CA GLN A 398 15.50 -20.29 -28.39
C GLN A 398 15.98 -19.13 -29.28
N HIS A 399 15.70 -17.88 -28.88
CA HIS A 399 16.08 -16.67 -29.63
C HIS A 399 16.88 -15.67 -28.78
N PRO A 400 18.15 -15.97 -28.43
CA PRO A 400 18.94 -15.14 -27.49
C PRO A 400 19.18 -13.70 -27.94
N TYR A 401 19.11 -13.42 -29.25
CA TYR A 401 19.34 -12.09 -29.82
C TYR A 401 18.08 -11.23 -29.90
N ALA A 402 16.90 -11.78 -29.60
CA ALA A 402 15.66 -11.01 -29.58
C ALA A 402 15.59 -10.12 -28.33
N PRO A 403 15.09 -8.87 -28.44
CA PRO A 403 14.90 -8.02 -27.26
C PRO A 403 14.00 -8.69 -26.22
N ARG A 404 14.46 -8.78 -24.97
CA ARG A 404 13.69 -9.43 -23.88
C ARG A 404 12.35 -8.75 -23.61
N ALA A 405 12.23 -7.45 -23.89
CA ALA A 405 10.95 -6.73 -23.81
C ALA A 405 9.88 -7.33 -24.74
N ASN A 406 10.26 -7.84 -25.92
CA ASN A 406 9.33 -8.49 -26.85
C ASN A 406 8.79 -9.81 -26.27
N MET A 407 9.51 -10.44 -25.34
CA MET A 407 9.09 -11.69 -24.70
C MET A 407 8.01 -11.45 -23.65
N SER A 408 8.12 -10.37 -22.87
CA SER A 408 7.05 -9.95 -21.95
C SER A 408 5.77 -9.55 -22.70
N THR A 409 5.91 -8.87 -23.85
CA THR A 409 4.77 -8.60 -24.74
C THR A 409 4.19 -9.88 -25.37
N ALA A 410 5.02 -10.86 -25.73
CA ALA A 410 4.56 -12.15 -26.23
C ALA A 410 3.80 -12.95 -25.16
N ALA A 411 4.25 -12.88 -23.89
CA ALA A 411 3.53 -13.44 -22.76
C ALA A 411 2.14 -12.78 -22.63
N LEU A 412 2.06 -11.45 -22.66
CA LEU A 412 0.79 -10.72 -22.62
C LEU A 412 -0.18 -11.14 -23.74
N ASN A 413 0.29 -11.20 -24.99
CA ASN A 413 -0.54 -11.63 -26.11
C ASN A 413 -1.05 -13.07 -25.95
N SER A 414 -0.21 -13.94 -25.37
CA SER A 414 -0.59 -15.33 -25.08
C SER A 414 -1.62 -15.43 -23.96
N ILE A 415 -1.52 -14.55 -22.94
CA ILE A 415 -2.52 -14.45 -21.87
C ILE A 415 -3.86 -14.03 -22.46
N GLU A 416 -3.88 -12.96 -23.26
CA GLU A 416 -5.11 -12.47 -23.90
C GLU A 416 -5.77 -13.53 -24.77
N THR A 417 -4.96 -14.23 -25.59
CA THR A 417 -5.46 -15.34 -26.42
C THR A 417 -6.02 -16.47 -25.55
N GLY A 418 -5.36 -16.79 -24.45
CA GLY A 418 -5.79 -17.83 -23.50
C GLY A 418 -7.10 -17.47 -22.78
N VAL A 419 -7.23 -16.22 -22.33
CA VAL A 419 -8.44 -15.70 -21.71
C VAL A 419 -9.59 -15.69 -22.72
N GLN A 420 -9.37 -15.16 -23.93
CA GLN A 420 -10.40 -15.14 -24.98
C GLN A 420 -10.87 -16.55 -25.34
N ALA A 421 -9.94 -17.50 -25.48
CA ALA A 421 -10.29 -18.89 -25.77
C ALA A 421 -11.12 -19.54 -24.64
N ALA A 422 -10.87 -19.18 -23.38
CA ALA A 422 -11.70 -19.63 -22.26
C ALA A 422 -13.10 -19.01 -22.30
N MET A 423 -13.21 -17.73 -22.67
CA MET A 423 -14.48 -17.02 -22.82
C MET A 423 -15.36 -17.59 -23.94
N ASP A 424 -14.73 -18.06 -25.03
CA ASP A 424 -15.41 -18.63 -26.22
C ASP A 424 -15.90 -20.07 -26.02
N GLY A 425 -15.83 -20.61 -24.80
CA GLY A 425 -16.23 -21.99 -24.49
C GLY A 425 -15.17 -23.02 -24.90
N GLY A 426 -13.89 -22.63 -24.88
CA GLY A 426 -12.76 -23.54 -25.06
C GLY A 426 -12.72 -24.67 -24.02
N LYS A 427 -11.75 -25.58 -24.16
CA LYS A 427 -11.59 -26.69 -23.21
C LYS A 427 -11.43 -26.16 -21.78
N PRO A 428 -12.11 -26.76 -20.79
CA PRO A 428 -11.99 -26.34 -19.40
C PRO A 428 -10.52 -26.39 -18.97
N LEU A 429 -10.05 -25.28 -18.40
CA LEU A 429 -8.71 -25.18 -17.89
C LEU A 429 -8.68 -25.86 -16.52
N LYS A 430 -7.70 -26.73 -16.28
CA LYS A 430 -7.50 -27.28 -14.94
C LYS A 430 -7.00 -26.14 -14.04
N PRO A 431 -7.64 -25.83 -12.91
CA PRO A 431 -7.13 -24.80 -12.03
C PRO A 431 -5.76 -25.18 -11.46
N TYR A 432 -4.87 -24.19 -11.31
CA TYR A 432 -3.60 -24.37 -10.64
C TYR A 432 -3.79 -24.15 -9.14
N SER A 433 -3.44 -25.14 -8.32
CA SER A 433 -3.45 -25.02 -6.86
C SER A 433 -2.19 -24.29 -6.41
N PHE A 434 -2.35 -23.22 -5.67
CA PHE A 434 -1.26 -22.42 -5.12
C PHE A 434 -1.35 -22.40 -3.59
N ASP A 435 -0.24 -22.14 -2.91
CA ASP A 435 -0.24 -21.97 -1.46
C ASP A 435 -1.07 -20.73 -1.09
N PRO A 436 -2.18 -20.88 -0.33
CA PRO A 436 -2.99 -19.75 0.12
C PRO A 436 -2.19 -18.70 0.89
N GLY A 437 -1.10 -19.08 1.55
CA GLY A 437 -0.22 -18.17 2.30
C GLY A 437 0.50 -17.15 1.41
N GLN A 438 0.54 -17.35 0.10
CA GLN A 438 1.15 -16.41 -0.84
C GLN A 438 0.18 -15.34 -1.35
N LEU A 439 -1.12 -15.44 -1.04
CA LEU A 439 -2.12 -14.41 -1.36
C LEU A 439 -1.99 -13.22 -0.39
N ALA A 440 -2.34 -12.03 -0.85
CA ALA A 440 -2.38 -10.85 0.01
C ALA A 440 -3.37 -11.03 1.18
N ALA A 441 -3.14 -10.33 2.29
CA ALA A 441 -3.99 -10.42 3.48
C ALA A 441 -5.46 -10.04 3.20
N LEU A 442 -5.70 -9.01 2.38
CA LEU A 442 -7.04 -8.62 1.93
C LEU A 442 -7.71 -9.76 1.14
N THR A 443 -6.99 -10.35 0.19
CA THR A 443 -7.46 -11.51 -0.60
C THR A 443 -7.85 -12.67 0.32
N ARG A 444 -6.97 -13.06 1.25
CA ARG A 444 -7.26 -14.13 2.21
C ARG A 444 -8.47 -13.79 3.10
N THR A 445 -8.62 -12.54 3.50
CA THR A 445 -9.75 -12.08 4.32
C THR A 445 -11.07 -12.21 3.56
N VAL A 446 -11.14 -11.67 2.33
CA VAL A 446 -12.37 -11.72 1.54
C VAL A 446 -12.76 -13.17 1.19
N PHE A 447 -11.83 -13.98 0.68
CA PHE A 447 -12.19 -15.33 0.24
C PHE A 447 -12.41 -16.30 1.40
N TYR A 448 -11.50 -16.35 2.38
CA TYR A 448 -11.56 -17.40 3.41
C TYR A 448 -12.31 -16.99 4.69
N ARG A 449 -12.53 -15.69 4.94
CA ARG A 449 -13.26 -15.24 6.15
C ARG A 449 -14.62 -14.65 5.83
N VAL A 450 -14.75 -13.91 4.73
CA VAL A 450 -16.03 -13.30 4.35
C VAL A 450 -16.87 -14.27 3.52
N LEU A 451 -16.31 -14.82 2.44
CA LEU A 451 -17.05 -15.68 1.52
C LEU A 451 -17.01 -17.17 1.88
N GLU A 452 -16.04 -17.58 2.71
CA GLU A 452 -15.75 -18.99 3.02
C GLU A 452 -15.57 -19.87 1.76
N ALA A 453 -14.99 -19.29 0.70
CA ALA A 453 -14.85 -19.89 -0.62
C ALA A 453 -13.39 -20.05 -1.05
N ASN A 454 -13.10 -21.00 -1.94
CA ASN A 454 -11.76 -21.23 -2.46
C ASN A 454 -11.56 -20.47 -3.80
N PRO A 455 -10.72 -19.40 -3.84
CA PRO A 455 -10.53 -18.60 -5.06
C PRO A 455 -9.86 -19.38 -6.19
N PHE A 456 -9.17 -20.48 -5.90
CA PHE A 456 -8.51 -21.28 -6.91
C PHE A 456 -9.45 -22.24 -7.64
N GLU A 457 -10.61 -22.54 -7.07
CA GLU A 457 -11.53 -23.56 -7.61
C GLU A 457 -12.86 -22.95 -8.05
N GLU A 458 -13.29 -21.88 -7.39
CA GLU A 458 -14.57 -21.24 -7.63
C GLU A 458 -14.42 -19.94 -8.42
N THR A 459 -15.35 -19.71 -9.33
CA THR A 459 -15.48 -18.44 -10.07
C THR A 459 -16.22 -17.41 -9.23
N ALA A 460 -16.00 -16.11 -9.51
CA ALA A 460 -16.74 -15.04 -8.85
C ALA A 460 -18.27 -15.23 -8.94
N ALA A 461 -18.77 -15.68 -10.10
CA ALA A 461 -20.18 -15.94 -10.31
C ALA A 461 -20.72 -17.09 -9.42
N GLN A 462 -19.95 -18.15 -9.22
CA GLN A 462 -20.32 -19.26 -8.33
C GLN A 462 -20.38 -18.81 -6.87
N MET A 463 -19.38 -18.05 -6.41
CA MET A 463 -19.35 -17.51 -5.05
C MET A 463 -20.55 -16.61 -4.77
N ILE A 464 -20.89 -15.72 -5.71
CA ILE A 464 -22.05 -14.83 -5.61
C ILE A 464 -23.36 -15.61 -5.56
N ALA A 465 -23.49 -16.64 -6.40
CA ALA A 465 -24.68 -17.48 -6.46
C ALA A 465 -24.89 -18.29 -5.18
N ALA A 466 -23.82 -18.56 -4.43
CA ALA A 466 -23.87 -19.24 -3.14
C ALA A 466 -24.26 -18.32 -1.98
N LEU A 467 -24.24 -17.00 -2.16
CA LEU A 467 -24.60 -16.04 -1.10
C LEU A 467 -26.10 -16.16 -0.74
N PRO A 468 -26.46 -16.02 0.55
CA PRO A 468 -27.85 -15.98 0.99
C PRO A 468 -28.62 -14.84 0.31
N GLN A 469 -29.95 -14.94 0.24
CA GLN A 469 -30.78 -13.84 -0.29
C GLN A 469 -30.57 -12.59 0.58
N PRO A 470 -30.52 -11.39 -0.04
CA PRO A 470 -30.26 -10.17 0.72
C PRO A 470 -31.44 -9.91 1.66
N ASP A 471 -31.18 -9.30 2.80
CA ASP A 471 -32.25 -8.86 3.68
C ASP A 471 -33.21 -7.95 2.87
N PRO A 472 -34.53 -8.18 2.93
CA PRO A 472 -35.47 -7.31 2.27
C PRO A 472 -35.31 -5.90 2.84
N GLU A 473 -35.07 -4.93 1.96
CA GLU A 473 -35.09 -3.51 2.31
C GLU A 473 -36.32 -3.23 3.19
N PRO A 474 -36.19 -2.49 4.31
CA PRO A 474 -37.35 -2.06 5.06
C PRO A 474 -38.22 -1.22 4.11
N GLN A 475 -39.34 -1.81 3.67
CA GLN A 475 -40.25 -1.19 2.72
C GLN A 475 -40.68 0.18 3.24
N ALA A 476 -40.18 1.24 2.63
CA ALA A 476 -40.77 2.56 2.74
C ALA A 476 -42.23 2.44 2.26
N ALA A 477 -43.17 2.86 3.12
CA ALA A 477 -44.59 2.75 2.84
C ALA A 477 -44.95 3.40 1.49
N GLU A 478 -45.63 2.66 0.61
CA GLU A 478 -46.04 3.15 -0.70
C GLU A 478 -46.85 4.46 -0.59
N PRO A 479 -46.49 5.52 -1.34
CA PRO A 479 -47.29 6.75 -1.37
C PRO A 479 -48.58 6.51 -2.17
N ARG A 480 -49.72 6.83 -1.55
CA ARG A 480 -51.04 6.78 -2.19
C ARG A 480 -51.11 7.76 -3.36
N LEU A 481 -51.19 7.23 -4.58
CA LEU A 481 -51.46 7.95 -5.82
C LEU A 481 -52.93 8.38 -5.90
N ASP A 482 -53.31 9.40 -5.12
CA ASP A 482 -54.60 10.08 -5.27
C ASP A 482 -54.39 11.59 -5.11
N ARG A 483 -53.91 12.24 -6.17
CA ARG A 483 -54.17 13.66 -6.52
C ARG A 483 -53.28 14.07 -7.69
N VAL A 484 -53.89 14.20 -8.87
CA VAL A 484 -53.33 14.98 -9.97
C VAL A 484 -54.11 16.31 -10.01
N PRO A 485 -53.50 17.46 -9.67
CA PRO A 485 -54.09 18.75 -9.98
C PRO A 485 -53.68 19.26 -11.36
N ARG A 486 -54.65 19.88 -12.02
CA ARG A 486 -54.62 20.43 -13.38
C ARG A 486 -53.72 21.67 -13.50
N GLN A 487 -53.10 21.82 -14.68
CA GLN A 487 -52.46 23.06 -15.13
C GLN A 487 -53.45 24.23 -15.18
N PRO A 488 -53.01 25.45 -14.83
CA PRO A 488 -53.55 26.67 -15.38
C PRO A 488 -52.48 27.56 -16.05
N GLU A 489 -53.01 28.52 -16.79
CA GLU A 489 -52.45 29.15 -17.97
C GLU A 489 -51.92 30.57 -17.67
N HIS A 490 -51.19 31.11 -18.65
CA HIS A 490 -50.42 32.35 -18.63
C HIS A 490 -51.11 33.62 -18.09
N GLY A 491 -50.32 34.46 -17.39
CA GLY A 491 -50.65 35.87 -17.22
C GLY A 491 -49.70 36.68 -16.32
N THR A 492 -49.04 37.66 -16.93
CA THR A 492 -48.50 38.92 -16.37
C THR A 492 -47.18 38.93 -15.57
N ARG A 493 -46.21 39.57 -16.24
CA ARG A 493 -44.91 40.11 -15.81
C ARG A 493 -45.04 41.16 -14.70
N LEU A 494 -44.39 40.91 -13.58
CA LEU A 494 -43.78 41.89 -12.68
C LEU A 494 -42.52 41.23 -12.08
N GLU A 495 -41.52 42.04 -11.80
CA GLU A 495 -40.19 41.70 -11.28
C GLU A 495 -40.22 40.50 -10.31
N HIS A 496 -39.45 39.45 -10.61
CA HIS A 496 -39.42 38.21 -9.82
C HIS A 496 -38.00 37.67 -9.73
N VAL A 497 -37.51 37.57 -8.49
CA VAL A 497 -36.61 36.49 -8.08
C VAL A 497 -37.42 35.19 -8.31
N PRO A 498 -36.93 34.19 -9.07
CA PRO A 498 -37.75 33.05 -9.41
C PRO A 498 -37.90 32.12 -8.21
N GLU A 499 -39.08 32.12 -7.58
CA GLU A 499 -39.55 31.08 -6.64
C GLU A 499 -40.08 29.86 -7.42
N GLY A 500 -39.30 29.37 -8.37
CA GLY A 500 -39.61 28.16 -9.14
C GLY A 500 -38.33 27.55 -9.71
N PRO A 501 -38.34 26.26 -10.11
CA PRO A 501 -37.15 25.58 -10.61
C PRO A 501 -36.55 26.39 -11.76
N ALA A 502 -35.25 26.69 -11.67
CA ALA A 502 -34.55 27.60 -12.56
C ALA A 502 -34.82 27.27 -14.05
N ALA A 503 -35.17 28.26 -14.88
CA ALA A 503 -35.47 28.03 -16.30
C ALA A 503 -34.20 28.02 -17.17
N SER A 504 -33.06 28.43 -16.62
CA SER A 504 -31.77 28.45 -17.30
C SER A 504 -30.60 28.19 -16.33
N LYS A 505 -29.45 27.77 -16.87
CA LYS A 505 -28.21 27.58 -16.09
C LYS A 505 -27.80 28.85 -15.31
N ALA A 506 -27.98 30.03 -15.90
CA ALA A 506 -27.63 31.29 -15.23
C ALA A 506 -28.52 31.55 -14.01
N GLU A 507 -29.81 31.25 -14.11
CA GLU A 507 -30.73 31.31 -12.97
C GLU A 507 -30.43 30.22 -11.94
N ALA A 508 -30.06 29.02 -12.40
CA ALA A 508 -29.68 27.91 -11.52
C ALA A 508 -28.43 28.24 -10.69
N LEU A 509 -27.41 28.83 -11.31
CA LEU A 509 -26.20 29.30 -10.62
C LEU A 509 -26.51 30.43 -9.62
N ALA A 510 -27.37 31.37 -10.01
CA ALA A 510 -27.80 32.43 -9.11
C ALA A 510 -28.56 31.87 -7.90
N TYR A 511 -29.43 30.87 -8.13
CA TYR A 511 -30.19 30.19 -7.07
C TYR A 511 -29.27 29.43 -6.11
N LEU A 512 -28.37 28.58 -6.63
CA LEU A 512 -27.42 27.82 -5.81
C LEU A 512 -26.50 28.74 -4.99
N SER A 513 -26.03 29.83 -5.60
CA SER A 513 -25.20 30.81 -4.90
C SER A 513 -25.96 31.57 -3.81
N ALA A 514 -27.27 31.83 -3.99
CA ALA A 514 -28.09 32.53 -3.01
C ALA A 514 -28.57 31.61 -1.86
N HIS A 515 -28.76 30.32 -2.14
CA HIS A 515 -29.30 29.34 -1.20
C HIS A 515 -28.26 28.28 -0.79
N ARG A 516 -27.00 28.66 -0.53
CA ARG A 516 -25.93 27.72 -0.17
C ARG A 516 -26.22 26.81 1.03
N ALA A 517 -27.17 27.18 1.88
CA ALA A 517 -27.55 26.40 3.03
C ALA A 517 -28.57 25.28 2.72
N THR A 518 -29.24 25.32 1.56
CA THR A 518 -30.31 24.37 1.19
C THR A 518 -29.81 23.19 0.37
N TRP A 519 -28.52 23.14 0.05
CA TRP A 519 -27.89 22.06 -0.68
C TRP A 519 -26.46 21.83 -0.22
N SER A 520 -26.00 20.60 -0.35
CA SER A 520 -24.64 20.17 -0.04
C SER A 520 -23.89 19.74 -1.29
N VAL A 521 -22.57 19.61 -1.15
CA VAL A 521 -21.72 19.03 -2.20
C VAL A 521 -22.12 17.58 -2.49
N ASP A 522 -22.46 16.83 -1.44
CA ASP A 522 -22.89 15.44 -1.56
C ASP A 522 -24.19 15.35 -2.37
N ASP A 523 -25.14 16.28 -2.18
CA ASP A 523 -26.35 16.33 -3.01
C ASP A 523 -25.99 16.49 -4.50
N PHE A 524 -25.04 17.37 -4.82
CA PHE A 524 -24.61 17.58 -6.20
C PHE A 524 -23.94 16.32 -6.78
N ILE A 525 -23.06 15.67 -6.01
CA ILE A 525 -22.41 14.42 -6.43
C ILE A 525 -23.45 13.32 -6.62
N ASP A 526 -24.37 13.15 -5.69
CA ASP A 526 -25.45 12.17 -5.74
C ASP A 526 -26.36 12.40 -6.95
N HIS A 527 -26.62 13.66 -7.32
CA HIS A 527 -27.34 13.98 -8.54
C HIS A 527 -26.63 13.47 -9.81
N LEU A 528 -25.31 13.67 -9.89
CA LEU A 528 -24.52 13.22 -11.03
C LEU A 528 -24.39 11.69 -11.06
N VAL A 529 -24.13 11.05 -9.92
CA VAL A 529 -24.02 9.59 -9.80
C VAL A 529 -25.35 8.91 -10.11
N TYR A 530 -26.47 9.44 -9.58
CA TYR A 530 -27.80 8.95 -9.90
C TYR A 530 -28.06 9.03 -11.41
N THR A 531 -27.71 10.15 -12.05
CA THR A 531 -27.88 10.31 -13.50
C THR A 531 -27.02 9.35 -14.31
N GLN A 532 -25.77 9.11 -13.89
CA GLN A 532 -24.87 8.14 -14.53
C GLN A 532 -25.46 6.72 -14.48
N SER A 533 -26.05 6.34 -13.34
CA SER A 533 -26.66 5.02 -13.12
C SER A 533 -27.83 4.74 -14.08
N GLN A 534 -28.53 5.77 -14.57
CA GLN A 534 -29.64 5.62 -15.52
C GLN A 534 -29.23 5.02 -16.88
N SER A 535 -27.94 5.10 -17.24
CA SER A 535 -27.42 4.43 -18.45
C SER A 535 -27.36 2.91 -18.35
N LEU A 536 -27.35 2.38 -17.12
CA LEU A 536 -27.29 0.95 -16.80
C LEU A 536 -28.68 0.29 -16.89
N ALA A 537 -29.74 1.07 -17.09
CA ALA A 537 -31.09 0.55 -17.25
C ALA A 537 -31.16 -0.36 -18.50
N PRO A 538 -31.80 -1.55 -18.42
CA PRO A 538 -31.87 -2.54 -19.52
C PRO A 538 -32.46 -2.03 -20.85
N ARG A 539 -33.07 -0.84 -20.85
CA ARG A 539 -33.66 -0.17 -22.03
C ARG A 539 -33.22 1.30 -22.14
N ALA A 540 -32.04 1.65 -21.65
CA ALA A 540 -31.53 3.02 -21.71
C ALA A 540 -31.50 3.54 -23.15
N THR A 541 -32.24 4.62 -23.41
CA THR A 541 -32.31 5.26 -24.72
C THR A 541 -30.95 5.91 -25.06
N PRO A 542 -30.64 6.16 -26.35
CA PRO A 542 -29.43 6.90 -26.73
C PRO A 542 -29.33 8.26 -26.03
N ARG A 543 -30.46 8.93 -25.80
CA ARG A 543 -30.54 10.17 -25.03
C ARG A 543 -30.13 10.00 -23.57
N LEU A 544 -30.58 8.94 -22.89
CA LEU A 544 -30.18 8.63 -21.52
C LEU A 544 -28.69 8.29 -21.41
N LYS A 545 -28.14 7.60 -22.42
CA LYS A 545 -26.70 7.31 -22.48
C LYS A 545 -25.88 8.58 -22.68
N ALA A 546 -26.33 9.51 -23.52
CA ALA A 546 -25.70 10.82 -23.67
C ALA A 546 -25.80 11.64 -22.37
N HIS A 547 -26.94 11.59 -21.68
CA HIS A 547 -27.14 12.28 -20.40
C HIS A 547 -26.20 11.76 -19.30
N ALA A 548 -26.06 10.44 -19.19
CA ALA A 548 -25.13 9.80 -18.26
C ALA A 548 -23.65 10.09 -18.60
N ALA A 549 -23.29 10.12 -19.88
CA ALA A 549 -21.93 10.48 -20.30
C ALA A 549 -21.59 11.92 -19.92
N VAL A 550 -22.52 12.86 -20.09
CA VAL A 550 -22.35 14.26 -19.68
C VAL A 550 -22.30 14.40 -18.15
N ALA A 551 -23.11 13.64 -17.41
CA ALA A 551 -23.03 13.60 -15.94
C ALA A 551 -21.68 13.06 -15.44
N GLY A 552 -21.12 12.05 -16.12
CA GLY A 552 -19.76 11.55 -15.86
C GLY A 552 -18.69 12.61 -16.14
N ALA A 553 -18.81 13.35 -17.25
CA ALA A 553 -17.90 14.44 -17.58
C ALA A 553 -17.97 15.60 -16.59
N LEU A 554 -19.17 15.95 -16.10
CA LEU A 554 -19.37 16.94 -15.03
C LEU A 554 -18.77 16.48 -13.71
N HIS A 555 -18.89 15.19 -13.38
CA HIS A 555 -18.33 14.64 -12.16
C HIS A 555 -16.79 14.71 -12.19
N GLY A 556 -16.16 14.30 -13.29
CA GLY A 556 -14.71 14.44 -13.47
C GLY A 556 -14.25 15.91 -13.46
N LEU A 557 -15.03 16.82 -14.07
CA LEU A 557 -14.73 18.26 -14.02
C LEU A 557 -14.80 18.83 -12.59
N TYR A 558 -15.77 18.37 -11.80
CA TYR A 558 -15.86 18.71 -10.38
C TYR A 558 -14.63 18.22 -9.61
N GLU A 559 -14.21 16.97 -9.82
CA GLU A 559 -13.01 16.43 -9.19
C GLU A 559 -11.78 17.30 -9.52
N GLU A 560 -11.57 17.66 -10.78
CA GLU A 560 -10.46 18.53 -11.20
C GLU A 560 -10.51 19.92 -10.57
N ILE A 561 -11.69 20.56 -10.53
CA ILE A 561 -11.86 21.90 -9.95
C ILE A 561 -11.70 21.87 -8.42
N SER A 562 -12.14 20.79 -7.77
CA SER A 562 -12.06 20.62 -6.31
C SER A 562 -10.62 20.59 -5.78
N TRP A 563 -9.65 20.19 -6.61
CA TRP A 563 -8.23 20.28 -6.28
C TRP A 563 -7.68 21.71 -6.25
N ILE A 564 -8.34 22.64 -6.96
CA ILE A 564 -7.88 24.02 -7.16
C ILE A 564 -8.61 24.98 -6.23
N VAL A 565 -9.90 24.76 -6.01
CA VAL A 565 -10.77 25.64 -5.22
C VAL A 565 -10.88 25.10 -3.80
N GLN A 566 -10.42 25.88 -2.82
CA GLN A 566 -10.37 25.47 -1.41
C GLN A 566 -11.75 25.28 -0.76
N GLU A 567 -12.80 25.93 -1.27
CA GLU A 567 -14.16 25.81 -0.75
C GLU A 567 -14.97 24.81 -1.62
N PRO A 568 -15.41 23.67 -1.06
CA PRO A 568 -16.08 22.62 -1.83
C PRO A 568 -17.36 23.07 -2.56
N GLN A 569 -18.16 23.94 -1.96
CA GLN A 569 -19.37 24.51 -2.60
C GLN A 569 -19.02 25.48 -3.74
N GLU A 570 -17.91 26.21 -3.66
CA GLU A 570 -17.41 27.03 -4.77
C GLU A 570 -16.93 26.18 -5.94
N ALA A 571 -16.34 25.00 -5.67
CA ALA A 571 -15.97 24.05 -6.71
C ALA A 571 -17.20 23.53 -7.47
N VAL A 572 -18.32 23.27 -6.77
CA VAL A 572 -19.60 22.91 -7.40
C VAL A 572 -20.11 24.06 -8.27
N LEU A 573 -20.14 25.29 -7.77
CA LEU A 573 -20.60 26.45 -8.53
C LEU A 573 -19.74 26.71 -9.78
N ALA A 574 -18.42 26.56 -9.66
CA ALA A 574 -17.49 26.67 -10.79
C ALA A 574 -17.71 25.56 -11.83
N THR A 575 -17.99 24.33 -11.38
CA THR A 575 -18.34 23.21 -12.26
C THR A 575 -19.64 23.47 -13.01
N CYS A 576 -20.68 23.93 -12.31
CA CYS A 576 -21.96 24.31 -12.89
C CYS A 576 -21.81 25.47 -13.89
N ALA A 577 -20.93 26.43 -13.63
CA ALA A 577 -20.63 27.52 -14.56
C ALA A 577 -19.95 27.02 -15.85
N ALA A 578 -19.04 26.05 -15.71
CA ALA A 578 -18.30 25.45 -16.80
C ALA A 578 -19.07 24.39 -17.61
N ALA A 579 -20.24 23.94 -17.15
CA ALA A 579 -21.04 22.87 -17.76
C ALA A 579 -21.34 23.04 -19.26
N HIS A 580 -21.43 24.28 -19.76
CA HIS A 580 -21.66 24.55 -21.19
C HIS A 580 -20.46 24.23 -22.09
N HIS A 581 -19.26 24.19 -21.52
CA HIS A 581 -18.02 23.98 -22.28
C HIS A 581 -17.58 22.51 -22.34
N LEU A 582 -18.41 21.59 -21.84
CA LEU A 582 -18.12 20.16 -21.84
C LEU A 582 -17.99 19.61 -23.27
N MET A 583 -16.89 18.90 -23.52
CA MET A 583 -16.59 18.15 -24.75
C MET A 583 -16.59 18.93 -26.07
N GLY A 584 -16.69 20.27 -26.04
CA GLY A 584 -16.51 21.13 -27.22
C GLY A 584 -17.61 21.04 -28.29
N ASP A 585 -18.73 20.35 -28.01
CA ASP A 585 -19.86 20.19 -28.92
C ASP A 585 -21.17 20.75 -28.30
N VAL A 586 -21.98 21.41 -29.13
CA VAL A 586 -23.15 22.20 -28.73
C VAL A 586 -24.25 21.34 -28.08
N GLU A 587 -24.42 20.09 -28.55
CA GLU A 587 -25.41 19.17 -27.99
C GLU A 587 -25.06 18.72 -26.57
N HIS A 588 -23.77 18.47 -26.29
CA HIS A 588 -23.29 18.05 -24.97
C HIS A 588 -23.25 19.21 -23.98
N GLY A 589 -22.92 20.41 -24.45
CA GLY A 589 -23.03 21.64 -23.66
C GLY A 589 -24.47 21.87 -23.19
N ALA A 590 -25.46 21.75 -24.09
CA ALA A 590 -26.88 21.91 -23.74
C ALA A 590 -27.38 20.86 -22.72
N LEU A 591 -26.91 19.62 -22.81
CA LEU A 591 -27.21 18.58 -21.82
C LEU A 591 -26.56 18.88 -20.46
N GLY A 592 -25.36 19.45 -20.45
CA GLY A 592 -24.69 19.90 -19.23
C GLY A 592 -25.46 21.02 -18.53
N GLU A 593 -26.00 21.98 -19.29
CA GLU A 593 -26.86 23.04 -18.74
C GLU A 593 -28.16 22.48 -18.17
N ALA A 594 -28.76 21.49 -18.84
CA ALA A 594 -29.98 20.83 -18.38
C ALA A 594 -29.78 20.12 -17.03
N LEU A 595 -28.65 19.43 -16.84
CA LEU A 595 -28.32 18.78 -15.57
C LEU A 595 -28.19 19.76 -14.40
N VAL A 596 -27.59 20.92 -14.63
CA VAL A 596 -27.49 21.96 -13.59
C VAL A 596 -28.88 22.49 -13.20
N VAL A 597 -29.77 22.64 -14.18
CA VAL A 597 -31.16 23.04 -13.94
C VAL A 597 -31.94 21.95 -13.20
N GLU A 598 -31.78 20.68 -13.59
CA GLU A 598 -32.42 19.54 -12.93
C GLU A 598 -31.97 19.40 -11.48
N PHE A 599 -30.68 19.63 -11.19
CA PHE A 599 -30.18 19.66 -9.82
C PHE A 599 -30.90 20.71 -8.97
N VAL A 600 -31.01 21.95 -9.47
CA VAL A 600 -31.74 23.02 -8.76
C VAL A 600 -33.21 22.68 -8.58
N ALA A 601 -33.85 22.07 -9.58
CA ALA A 601 -35.23 21.65 -9.45
C ALA A 601 -35.41 20.62 -8.32
N ARG A 602 -34.46 19.69 -8.14
CA ARG A 602 -34.47 18.70 -7.07
C ARG A 602 -34.27 19.35 -5.69
N VAL A 603 -33.27 20.21 -5.57
CA VAL A 603 -32.98 20.95 -4.32
C VAL A 603 -34.19 21.79 -3.89
N ALA A 604 -34.83 22.50 -4.83
CA ALA A 604 -35.98 23.33 -4.53
C ALA A 604 -37.22 22.51 -4.12
N THR A 605 -37.40 21.29 -4.65
CA THR A 605 -38.52 20.43 -4.23
C THR A 605 -38.32 19.78 -2.86
N ASP A 606 -37.07 19.56 -2.45
CA ASP A 606 -36.76 19.02 -1.12
C ASP A 606 -36.93 20.09 -0.02
N ASP A 607 -36.65 21.36 -0.34
CA ASP A 607 -36.82 22.50 0.58
C ASP A 607 -38.31 22.83 0.86
N GLU A 608 -39.21 22.62 -0.11
CA GLU A 608 -40.67 22.78 0.08
C GLU A 608 -41.29 21.63 0.92
N ALA A 609 -40.65 20.45 0.97
CA ALA A 609 -41.14 19.30 1.73
C ALA A 609 -40.85 19.43 3.24
N ASP A 610 -39.82 20.20 3.63
CA ASP A 610 -39.41 20.44 5.01
C ASP A 610 -39.95 21.76 5.61
N ALA A 611 -40.75 22.53 4.86
CA ALA A 611 -41.40 23.72 5.38
C ALA A 611 -42.52 23.34 6.39
N PRO A 612 -42.47 23.81 7.66
CA PRO A 612 -43.52 23.53 8.63
C PRO A 612 -44.85 24.11 8.15
N SER A 613 -45.87 23.25 8.05
CA SER A 613 -47.23 23.64 7.70
C SER A 613 -47.83 24.57 8.76
N ASP A 614 -47.62 25.86 8.61
CA ASP A 614 -48.26 26.90 9.41
C ASP A 614 -49.68 27.13 8.86
N ILE A 615 -50.59 26.22 9.18
CA ILE A 615 -52.04 26.48 9.07
C ILE A 615 -52.50 26.99 10.42
N GLY A 616 -52.56 28.32 10.50
CA GLY A 616 -53.09 29.07 11.62
C GLY A 616 -54.53 28.70 11.95
N GLY A 617 -54.78 28.48 13.23
CA GLY A 617 -56.08 28.72 13.84
C GLY A 617 -56.19 30.19 14.24
N GLY A 618 -57.16 30.91 13.67
CA GLY A 618 -57.46 32.28 14.06
C GLY A 618 -58.61 32.92 13.29
N ALA A 619 -59.82 32.80 13.88
CA ALA A 619 -61.13 33.40 13.54
C ALA A 619 -62.02 32.67 12.52
#